data_AF-A0A1V6XXK5-F1
#
_entry.id   AF-A0A1V6XXK5-F1
#
_cell.length_a   1.000
_cell.length_b   1.000
_cell.length_c   1.000
_cell.angle_alpha   90.00
_cell.angle_beta   90.00
_cell.angle_gamma   90.00
#
_symmetry.space_group_name_H-M   'P 1'
#
loop_
_entity.id
_entity.type
_entity.pdbx_description
1 polymer ?
#
loop_
_entity_poly.entity_id
_entity_poly.type
_entity_poly.pdbx_seq_one_letter_code
_entity_poly.pdbx_strand_id
1 'polypeptide(L)'
;MRKCEDEAIQNGKLVESQRLSGRMRDSWQSEDSWIMYAARNNFAFDAIYWKKIDQRFFGPTIHEDEDFSEVWRERLHLLESAEKEVMEEYVDLKVKDRNTWRLAWDPDEYTVGWIKRMREIKGKKEMERKAREREEIEREEEMYAELLALLTGWTD
;
A
#
# COMPACT_ATOMS: atom_id res chain seq x y z
N MET A 1 17.43 -19.73 -20.01
CA MET A 1 18.43 -20.53 -19.26
C MET A 1 18.85 -21.77 -20.05
N ARG A 2 18.01 -22.82 -20.22
CA ARG A 2 18.41 -24.05 -20.93
C ARG A 2 18.96 -23.80 -22.34
N LYS A 3 18.26 -23.03 -23.18
CA LYS A 3 18.73 -22.67 -24.54
C LYS A 3 20.12 -22.02 -24.55
N CYS A 4 20.39 -21.12 -23.59
CA CYS A 4 21.68 -20.46 -23.47
C CYS A 4 22.80 -21.41 -23.05
N GLU A 5 22.50 -22.38 -22.17
CA GLU A 5 23.46 -23.42 -21.80
C GLU A 5 23.72 -24.39 -22.96
N ASP A 6 22.68 -24.74 -23.75
CA ASP A 6 22.82 -25.58 -24.95
C ASP A 6 23.78 -24.94 -25.96
N GLU A 7 23.61 -23.64 -26.23
CA GLU A 7 24.52 -22.87 -27.09
C GLU A 7 25.94 -22.79 -26.50
N ALA A 8 26.09 -22.66 -25.18
CA ALA A 8 27.40 -22.63 -24.53
C ALA A 8 28.13 -23.99 -24.62
N ILE A 9 27.39 -25.10 -24.54
CA ILE A 9 27.92 -26.46 -24.70
C ILE A 9 28.33 -26.71 -26.15
N GLN A 10 27.50 -26.31 -27.12
CA GLN A 10 27.85 -26.42 -28.54
C GLN A 10 29.10 -25.62 -28.90
N ASN A 11 29.28 -24.45 -28.29
CA ASN A 11 30.46 -23.60 -28.46
C ASN A 11 31.68 -24.06 -27.61
N GLY A 12 31.58 -25.17 -26.88
CA GLY A 12 32.66 -25.71 -26.04
C GLY A 12 33.02 -24.86 -24.81
N LYS A 13 32.20 -23.87 -24.46
CA LYS A 13 32.40 -22.98 -23.30
C LYS A 13 31.95 -23.61 -21.98
N LEU A 14 31.12 -24.65 -22.05
CA LEU A 14 30.55 -25.34 -20.90
C LEU A 14 30.52 -26.86 -21.18
N VAL A 15 30.76 -27.66 -20.15
CA VAL A 15 30.61 -29.12 -20.22
C VAL A 15 29.24 -29.52 -19.67
N GLU A 16 28.64 -30.60 -20.18
CA GLU A 16 27.30 -31.07 -19.77
C GLU A 16 27.18 -31.27 -18.24
N SER A 17 28.23 -31.72 -17.55
CA SER A 17 28.24 -31.88 -16.08
C SER A 17 28.10 -30.55 -15.32
N GLN A 18 28.51 -29.44 -15.94
CA GLN A 18 28.40 -28.09 -15.39
C GLN A 18 27.03 -27.48 -15.65
N ARG A 19 26.15 -28.08 -16.47
CA ARG A 19 24.80 -27.60 -16.72
C ARG A 19 24.02 -27.46 -15.42
N LEU A 20 23.42 -26.30 -15.19
CA LEU A 20 22.70 -25.97 -13.97
C LEU A 20 21.19 -26.00 -14.14
N SER A 21 20.65 -25.77 -15.35
CA SER A 21 19.19 -25.65 -15.52
C SER A 21 18.37 -26.85 -15.05
N GLY A 22 18.93 -28.07 -15.11
CA GLY A 22 18.31 -29.27 -14.53
C GLY A 22 18.24 -29.16 -13.00
N ARG A 23 19.41 -29.09 -12.36
CA ARG A 23 19.55 -28.98 -10.90
C ARG A 23 18.76 -27.80 -10.31
N MET A 24 18.78 -26.64 -10.98
CA MET A 24 17.99 -25.49 -10.59
C MET A 24 16.51 -25.83 -10.66
N ARG A 25 15.99 -26.32 -11.78
CA ARG A 25 14.56 -26.67 -11.90
C ARG A 25 14.12 -27.60 -10.76
N ASP A 26 14.91 -28.63 -10.49
CA ASP A 26 14.61 -29.60 -9.44
C ASP A 26 14.61 -28.90 -8.07
N SER A 27 15.58 -28.00 -7.81
CA SER A 27 15.64 -27.23 -6.55
C SER A 27 14.52 -26.19 -6.41
N TRP A 28 13.98 -25.67 -7.52
CA TRP A 28 12.80 -24.80 -7.54
C TRP A 28 11.52 -25.60 -7.26
N GLN A 29 11.49 -26.88 -7.62
CA GLN A 29 10.38 -27.79 -7.34
C GLN A 29 10.46 -28.40 -5.94
N SER A 30 11.65 -28.65 -5.41
CA SER A 30 11.87 -29.23 -4.06
C SER A 30 11.72 -28.22 -2.91
N GLU A 31 11.35 -26.98 -3.23
CA GLU A 31 11.13 -25.85 -2.31
C GLU A 31 12.34 -25.40 -1.48
N ASP A 32 13.47 -26.10 -1.54
CA ASP A 32 14.73 -25.73 -0.85
C ASP A 32 15.29 -24.39 -1.34
N SER A 33 15.07 -24.07 -2.61
CA SER A 33 15.52 -22.79 -3.18
C SER A 33 14.80 -21.60 -2.55
N TRP A 34 13.55 -21.78 -2.10
CA TRP A 34 12.78 -20.69 -1.48
C TRP A 34 13.38 -20.25 -0.16
N ILE A 35 13.95 -21.16 0.63
CA ILE A 35 14.65 -20.84 1.88
C ILE A 35 15.83 -19.91 1.59
N MET A 36 16.67 -20.29 0.62
CA MET A 36 17.83 -19.49 0.24
C MET A 36 17.47 -18.15 -0.39
N TYR A 37 16.33 -18.07 -1.08
CA TYR A 37 15.82 -16.85 -1.69
C TYR A 37 15.25 -15.90 -0.62
N ALA A 38 14.40 -16.38 0.28
CA ALA A 38 13.83 -15.60 1.39
C ALA A 38 14.92 -15.02 2.27
N ALA A 39 15.95 -15.81 2.62
CA ALA A 39 17.08 -15.34 3.42
C ALA A 39 17.88 -14.19 2.76
N ARG A 40 17.87 -14.10 1.42
CA ARG A 40 18.61 -13.07 0.66
C ARG A 40 17.78 -11.87 0.27
N ASN A 41 16.46 -11.98 0.26
CA ASN A 41 15.55 -10.97 -0.28
C ASN A 41 14.54 -10.58 0.79
N ASN A 42 14.91 -9.59 1.61
CA ASN A 42 14.08 -9.10 2.72
C ASN A 42 12.65 -8.70 2.28
N PHE A 43 12.51 -8.07 1.11
CA PHE A 43 11.22 -7.61 0.58
C PHE A 43 10.27 -8.76 0.23
N ALA A 44 10.79 -9.96 -0.04
CA ALA A 44 10.02 -11.12 -0.41
C ALA A 44 9.91 -12.13 0.74
N PHE A 45 10.60 -11.88 1.85
CA PHE A 45 10.71 -12.82 2.96
C PHE A 45 9.33 -13.22 3.49
N ASP A 46 8.50 -12.26 3.89
CA ASP A 46 7.19 -12.54 4.49
C ASP A 46 6.31 -13.40 3.57
N ALA A 47 6.19 -13.00 2.30
CA ALA A 47 5.37 -13.71 1.34
C ALA A 47 5.87 -15.15 1.08
N ILE A 48 7.18 -15.34 0.96
CA ILE A 48 7.77 -16.66 0.71
C ILE A 48 7.71 -17.52 1.97
N TYR A 49 7.94 -16.93 3.14
CA TYR A 49 7.87 -17.63 4.40
C TYR A 49 6.49 -18.25 4.57
N TRP A 50 5.43 -17.46 4.49
CA TRP A 50 4.06 -17.96 4.67
C TRP A 50 3.61 -18.90 3.55
N LYS A 51 3.93 -18.61 2.28
CA LYS A 51 3.47 -19.42 1.13
C LYS A 51 4.23 -20.74 0.92
N LYS A 52 5.49 -20.83 1.37
CA LYS A 52 6.39 -21.94 1.00
C LYS A 52 7.11 -22.57 2.17
N ILE A 53 7.55 -21.78 3.14
CA ILE A 53 8.39 -22.29 4.23
C ILE A 53 7.53 -22.78 5.38
N ASP A 54 6.60 -21.96 5.90
CA ASP A 54 5.75 -22.30 7.05
C ASP A 54 5.00 -23.62 6.82
N GLN A 55 4.29 -23.72 5.69
CA GLN A 55 3.49 -24.90 5.35
C GLN A 55 4.31 -26.20 5.24
N ARG A 56 5.59 -26.09 4.85
CA ARG A 56 6.50 -27.24 4.76
C ARG A 56 6.91 -27.77 6.13
N PHE A 57 7.08 -26.90 7.13
CA PHE A 57 7.54 -27.29 8.46
C PHE A 57 6.39 -27.54 9.44
N PHE A 58 5.31 -26.77 9.34
CA PHE A 58 4.20 -26.77 10.28
C PHE A 58 2.89 -27.30 9.69
N GLY A 59 2.92 -27.72 8.43
CA GLY A 59 1.77 -28.29 7.72
C GLY A 59 0.82 -27.23 7.13
N PRO A 60 -0.17 -27.68 6.34
CA PRO A 60 -1.13 -26.78 5.68
C PRO A 60 -1.90 -25.93 6.70
N THR A 61 -2.13 -24.68 6.32
CA THR A 61 -2.97 -23.74 7.08
C THR A 61 -4.44 -23.92 6.68
N ILE A 62 -5.37 -23.65 7.60
CA ILE A 62 -6.82 -23.71 7.33
C ILE A 62 -7.21 -22.65 6.28
N HIS A 63 -6.44 -21.56 6.22
CA HIS A 63 -6.54 -20.54 5.21
C HIS A 63 -5.89 -21.03 3.90
N GLU A 64 -6.72 -21.49 2.97
CA GLU A 64 -6.34 -21.75 1.57
C GLU A 64 -6.23 -20.45 0.75
N ASP A 65 -6.81 -19.35 1.27
CA ASP A 65 -6.81 -18.04 0.64
C ASP A 65 -5.46 -17.31 0.79
N GLU A 66 -5.14 -16.41 -0.15
CA GLU A 66 -3.88 -15.63 -0.15
C GLU A 66 -3.70 -14.68 1.05
N ASP A 67 -4.67 -14.61 1.96
CA ASP A 67 -4.62 -13.78 3.16
C ASP A 67 -3.97 -14.53 4.33
N PHE A 68 -2.64 -14.45 4.38
CA PHE A 68 -1.82 -15.01 5.47
C PHE A 68 -1.85 -14.15 6.75
N SER A 69 -2.65 -13.08 6.80
CA SER A 69 -2.67 -12.14 7.95
C SER A 69 -3.19 -12.75 9.25
N GLU A 70 -3.83 -13.91 9.20
CA GLU A 70 -4.35 -14.63 10.37
C GLU A 70 -3.44 -15.81 10.78
N VAL A 71 -2.65 -16.36 9.86
CA VAL A 71 -1.85 -17.59 10.08
C VAL A 71 -0.86 -17.45 11.23
N TRP A 72 -0.24 -16.28 11.40
CA TRP A 72 0.72 -16.06 12.48
C TRP A 72 0.10 -16.23 13.88
N ARG A 73 -1.20 -16.01 14.04
CA ARG A 73 -1.91 -16.23 15.32
C ARG A 73 -1.98 -17.71 15.66
N GLU A 74 -2.19 -18.57 14.67
CA GLU A 74 -2.16 -20.02 14.86
C GLU A 74 -0.78 -20.47 15.32
N ARG A 75 0.30 -19.82 14.85
CA ARG A 75 1.70 -20.12 15.20
C ARG A 75 2.16 -19.49 16.51
N LEU A 76 1.37 -18.64 17.15
CA LEU A 76 1.76 -17.95 18.38
C LEU A 76 2.09 -18.92 19.53
N HIS A 77 1.51 -20.12 19.53
CA HIS A 77 1.83 -21.14 20.54
C HIS A 77 3.26 -21.68 20.45
N LEU A 78 3.99 -21.43 19.35
CA LEU A 78 5.39 -21.84 19.17
C LEU A 78 6.36 -20.96 19.96
N LEU A 79 5.97 -19.72 20.29
CA LEU A 79 6.80 -18.82 21.09
C LEU A 79 6.67 -19.16 22.59
N GLU A 80 7.80 -19.15 23.28
CA GLU A 80 7.84 -19.22 24.74
C GLU A 80 7.19 -17.96 25.36
N SER A 81 6.77 -18.05 26.62
CA SER A 81 6.12 -16.91 27.30
C SER A 81 7.04 -15.68 27.35
N ALA A 82 8.34 -15.89 27.62
CA ALA A 82 9.32 -14.82 27.65
C ALA A 82 9.50 -14.14 26.28
N GLU A 83 9.46 -14.91 25.19
CA GLU A 83 9.55 -14.36 23.82
C GLU A 83 8.32 -13.52 23.47
N LYS A 84 7.13 -13.94 23.91
CA LYS A 84 5.88 -13.17 23.75
C LYS A 84 5.94 -11.85 24.50
N GLU A 85 6.41 -11.88 25.75
CA GLU A 85 6.56 -10.67 26.56
C GLU A 85 7.48 -9.64 25.89
N VAL A 86 8.63 -10.09 25.35
CA VAL A 86 9.55 -9.23 24.60
C VAL A 86 8.91 -8.68 23.33
N MET A 87 8.16 -9.51 22.59
CA MET A 87 7.43 -9.08 21.41
C MET A 87 6.38 -8.01 21.75
N GLU A 88 5.59 -8.23 22.80
CA GLU A 88 4.57 -7.29 23.27
C GLU A 88 5.18 -5.96 23.70
N GLU A 89 6.27 -5.97 24.48
CA GLU A 89 7.01 -4.76 24.87
C GLU A 89 7.47 -3.97 23.63
N TYR A 90 7.99 -4.67 22.62
CA TYR A 90 8.44 -4.03 21.38
C TYR A 90 7.30 -3.45 20.56
N VAL A 91 6.16 -4.16 20.49
CA VAL A 91 4.94 -3.65 19.83
C VAL A 91 4.45 -2.39 20.53
N ASP A 92 4.39 -2.38 21.87
CA ASP A 92 4.00 -1.23 22.66
C ASP A 92 4.92 -0.02 22.42
N LEU A 93 6.23 -0.26 22.37
CA LEU A 93 7.21 0.77 22.04
C LEU A 93 6.95 1.33 20.64
N LYS A 94 6.74 0.48 19.63
CA LYS A 94 6.46 0.92 18.25
C LYS A 94 5.13 1.64 18.10
N VAL A 95 4.11 1.25 18.86
CA VAL A 95 2.83 1.95 18.89
C VAL A 95 2.99 3.34 19.50
N LYS A 96 3.75 3.47 20.60
CA LYS A 96 4.10 4.76 21.20
C LYS A 96 4.91 5.63 20.26
N ASP A 97 5.96 5.08 19.64
CA ASP A 97 6.79 5.76 18.64
C ASP A 97 5.95 6.25 17.47
N ARG A 98 5.03 5.42 16.94
CA ARG A 98 4.14 5.82 15.85
C ARG A 98 3.21 6.96 16.26
N ASN A 99 2.73 6.96 17.50
CA ASN A 99 1.84 8.01 18.00
C ASN A 99 2.57 9.35 18.23
N THR A 100 3.89 9.31 18.46
CA THR A 100 4.73 10.51 18.62
C THR A 100 5.34 10.96 17.29
N TRP A 101 5.66 10.03 16.40
CA TRP A 101 6.22 10.28 15.08
C TRP A 101 5.15 10.85 14.15
N ARG A 102 5.31 12.11 13.76
CA ARG A 102 4.58 12.64 12.59
C ARG A 102 5.25 12.09 11.34
N LEU A 103 4.49 11.35 10.52
CA LEU A 103 4.94 10.93 9.20
C LEU A 103 5.10 12.19 8.33
N ALA A 104 6.26 12.84 8.42
CA ALA A 104 6.65 13.96 7.59
C ALA A 104 7.09 13.38 6.25
N TRP A 105 6.10 13.08 5.41
CA TRP A 105 6.38 12.86 4.01
C TRP A 105 6.86 14.19 3.42
N ASP A 106 8.08 14.21 2.88
CA ASP A 106 8.63 15.38 2.22
C ASP A 106 8.16 15.38 0.76
N PRO A 107 7.18 16.23 0.39
CA PRO A 107 6.63 16.24 -0.95
C PRO A 107 7.68 16.69 -1.96
N ASP A 108 7.79 15.96 -3.07
CA ASP A 108 8.58 16.42 -4.20
C ASP A 108 8.00 17.71 -4.81
N GLU A 109 8.81 18.41 -5.61
CA GLU A 109 8.41 19.69 -6.24
C GLU A 109 7.10 19.57 -7.03
N TYR A 110 6.90 18.43 -7.68
CA TYR A 110 5.68 18.12 -8.41
C TYR A 110 4.45 18.12 -7.50
N THR A 111 4.54 17.43 -6.36
CA THR A 111 3.43 17.28 -5.42
C THR A 111 3.11 18.60 -4.73
N VAL A 112 4.13 19.38 -4.34
CA VAL A 112 3.93 20.74 -3.82
C VAL A 112 3.20 21.60 -4.85
N GLY A 113 3.63 21.57 -6.10
CA GLY A 113 2.99 22.30 -7.20
C GLY A 113 1.54 21.88 -7.43
N TRP A 114 1.26 20.58 -7.35
CA TRP A 114 -0.09 20.04 -7.49
C TRP A 114 -1.01 20.48 -6.34
N ILE A 115 -0.55 20.41 -5.09
CA ILE A 115 -1.30 20.87 -3.91
C ILE A 115 -1.65 22.36 -4.03
N LYS A 116 -0.71 23.20 -4.49
CA LYS A 116 -0.95 24.62 -4.70
C LYS A 116 -2.05 24.88 -5.73
N ARG A 117 -1.97 24.21 -6.90
CA ARG A 117 -3.01 24.30 -7.95
C ARG A 117 -4.38 23.88 -7.43
N MET A 118 -4.45 22.78 -6.68
CA MET A 118 -5.71 22.30 -6.11
C MET A 118 -6.32 23.32 -5.13
N ARG A 119 -5.48 23.99 -4.32
CA ARG A 119 -5.93 25.05 -3.41
C ARG A 119 -6.47 26.27 -4.16
N GLU A 120 -5.80 26.68 -5.24
CA GLU A 120 -6.26 27.77 -6.11
C GLU A 120 -7.59 27.43 -6.80
N ILE A 121 -7.73 26.22 -7.34
CA ILE A 121 -8.98 25.75 -7.96
C ILE A 121 -10.12 25.73 -6.94
N LYS A 122 -9.87 25.19 -5.74
CA LYS A 122 -10.86 25.16 -4.66
C LYS A 122 -11.28 26.58 -4.26
N GLY A 123 -10.32 27.49 -4.12
CA GLY A 123 -10.58 28.90 -3.81
C GLY A 123 -11.44 29.58 -4.88
N LYS A 124 -11.13 29.38 -6.17
CA LYS A 124 -11.93 29.91 -7.27
C LYS A 124 -13.37 29.39 -7.25
N LYS A 125 -13.54 28.07 -7.09
CA LYS A 125 -14.88 27.46 -7.01
C LYS A 125 -15.69 28.00 -5.82
N GLU A 126 -15.04 28.23 -4.68
CA GLU A 126 -15.72 28.78 -3.51
C GLU A 126 -16.12 30.25 -3.71
N MET A 127 -15.28 31.05 -4.37
CA MET A 127 -15.60 32.44 -4.72
C MET A 127 -16.76 32.51 -5.72
N GLU A 128 -16.77 31.65 -6.74
CA GLU A 128 -17.88 31.55 -7.70
C GLU A 128 -19.18 31.11 -7.02
N ARG A 129 -19.12 30.17 -6.07
CA ARG A 129 -20.30 29.78 -5.28
C ARG A 129 -20.84 30.95 -4.47
N LYS A 130 -19.96 31.68 -3.75
CA LYS A 130 -20.35 32.85 -2.95
C LYS A 130 -20.87 34.01 -3.80
N ALA A 131 -20.36 34.16 -5.03
CA ALA A 131 -20.86 35.17 -5.97
C ALA A 131 -22.30 34.85 -6.41
N ARG A 132 -22.56 33.60 -6.82
CA ARG A 132 -23.93 33.15 -7.16
C ARG A 132 -24.92 33.33 -6.00
N GLU A 133 -24.50 32.99 -4.78
CA GLU A 133 -25.33 33.18 -3.58
C GLU A 133 -25.63 34.66 -3.33
N ARG A 134 -24.68 35.58 -3.58
CA ARG A 134 -24.92 37.02 -3.47
C ARG A 134 -25.87 37.55 -4.55
N GLU A 135 -25.70 37.11 -5.80
CA GLU A 135 -26.59 37.48 -6.91
C GLU A 135 -28.01 36.93 -6.72
N GLU A 136 -28.18 35.80 -6.01
CA GLU A 136 -29.48 35.27 -5.64
C GLU A 136 -30.13 36.09 -4.53
N ILE A 137 -29.37 36.44 -3.48
CA ILE A 137 -29.84 37.33 -2.41
C ILE A 137 -30.24 38.71 -2.97
N GLU A 138 -29.43 39.30 -3.85
CA GLU A 138 -29.71 40.60 -4.44
C GLU A 138 -31.00 40.56 -5.30
N ARG A 139 -31.21 39.50 -6.09
CA ARG A 139 -32.46 39.30 -6.83
C ARG A 139 -33.67 39.08 -5.93
N GLU A 140 -33.50 38.37 -4.82
CA GLU A 140 -34.54 38.22 -3.82
C GLU A 140 -34.87 39.57 -3.18
N GLU A 141 -33.87 40.36 -2.77
CA GLU A 141 -34.02 41.69 -2.20
C GLU A 141 -34.71 42.67 -3.16
N GLU A 142 -34.32 42.67 -4.44
CA GLU A 142 -34.99 43.45 -5.50
C GLU A 142 -36.45 43.03 -5.68
N MET A 143 -36.73 41.72 -5.75
CA MET A 143 -38.10 41.20 -5.83
C MET A 143 -38.94 41.60 -4.61
N TYR A 144 -38.39 41.53 -3.40
CA TYR A 144 -39.07 41.98 -2.18
C TYR A 144 -39.31 43.50 -2.19
N ALA A 145 -38.36 44.30 -2.69
CA ALA A 145 -38.52 45.74 -2.83
C ALA A 145 -39.62 46.10 -3.83
N GLU A 146 -39.71 45.42 -4.97
CA GLU A 146 -40.79 45.57 -5.96
C GLU A 146 -42.16 45.18 -5.37
N LEU A 147 -42.24 44.06 -4.66
CA LEU A 147 -43.47 43.62 -3.98
C LEU A 147 -43.91 44.63 -2.92
N LEU A 148 -42.98 45.17 -2.12
CA LEU A 148 -43.26 46.21 -1.12
C LEU A 148 -43.72 47.52 -1.77
N ALA A 149 -43.15 47.92 -2.91
CA ALA A 149 -43.60 49.08 -3.67
C ALA A 149 -45.05 48.91 -4.17
N LEU A 150 -45.39 47.72 -4.66
CA LEU A 150 -46.77 47.38 -5.06
C LEU A 150 -47.75 47.34 -3.88
N LEU A 151 -47.31 46.85 -2.71
CA LEU A 151 -48.15 46.74 -1.50
C LEU A 151 -48.36 48.08 -0.78
N THR A 152 -47.39 48.99 -0.86
CA THR A 152 -47.45 50.32 -0.24
C THR A 152 -48.20 51.34 -1.09
N GLY A 153 -48.63 50.98 -2.31
CA GLY A 153 -49.57 51.77 -3.11
C GLY A 153 -49.02 53.11 -3.59
N TRP A 154 -47.70 53.26 -3.71
CA TRP A 154 -47.08 54.41 -4.34
C TRP A 154 -46.79 54.10 -5.81
N THR A 155 -47.78 54.38 -6.64
CA THR A 155 -47.58 54.75 -8.04
C THR A 155 -48.20 56.14 -8.19
N ASP A 156 -47.39 57.13 -8.56
CA ASP A 156 -47.86 58.43 -9.08
C ASP A 156 -48.87 58.24 -10.22
#